data_AF-A0A5K1FV09-F1
#
_entry.id   AF-A0A5K1FV09-F1
#
_cell.length_a   1.000
_cell.length_b   1.000
_cell.length_c   1.000
_cell.angle_alpha   90.00
_cell.angle_beta   90.00
_cell.angle_gamma   90.00
#
_symmetry.space_group_name_H-M   'P 1'
#
loop_
_entity.id
_entity.type
_entity.pdbx_description
1 polymer ?
#
loop_
_entity_poly.entity_id
_entity_poly.type
_entity_poly.pdbx_seq_one_letter_code
_entity_poly.pdbx_strand_id
1 'polypeptide(L)' 'SHHVIGIDIDPQKIDYALHNADIYGVADKIDFINADFFCVAPYLK' A
#
# COMPACT_ATOMS: atom_id res chain seq x y z
N SER A 1 -14.27 -10.42 -2.50
CA SER A 1 -13.19 -9.84 -1.69
C SER A 1 -12.60 -8.70 -2.47
N HIS A 2 -12.44 -7.52 -1.87
CA HIS A 2 -11.80 -6.38 -2.53
C HIS A 2 -10.37 -6.29 -1.99
N HIS A 3 -9.39 -6.60 -2.84
CA HIS A 3 -7.96 -6.40 -2.55
C HIS A 3 -7.57 -5.07 -3.19
N VAL A 4 -6.82 -4.24 -2.47
CA VAL A 4 -6.32 -2.95 -2.96
C VAL A 4 -4.80 -2.86 -2.87
N ILE A 5 -4.21 -1.97 -3.66
CA ILE A 5 -2.77 -1.67 -3.63
C ILE A 5 -2.59 -0.26 -3.07
N GLY A 6 -1.85 -0.12 -1.98
CA GLY A 6 -1.45 1.16 -1.40
C GLY A 6 -0.08 1.58 -1.92
N ILE A 7 0.04 2.77 -2.50
CA ILE A 7 1.30 3.28 -3.05
C ILE A 7 1.60 4.64 -2.44
N ASP A 8 2.77 4.79 -1.82
CA ASP A 8 3.29 6.07 -1.37
C ASP A 8 4.81 6.10 -1.54
N ILE A 9 5.34 7.27 -1.90
CA ILE A 9 6.78 7.47 -2.09
C ILE A 9 7.51 7.58 -0.75
N ASP A 10 6.82 7.99 0.31
CA ASP A 10 7.39 8.14 1.64
C ASP A 10 7.33 6.78 2.39
N PRO A 11 8.49 6.17 2.70
CA PRO A 11 8.53 4.88 3.39
C PRO A 11 7.91 4.96 4.79
N GLN A 12 7.96 6.12 5.46
CA GLN A 12 7.38 6.28 6.79
C GLN A 12 5.85 6.19 6.76
N LYS A 13 5.22 6.70 5.68
CA LYS A 13 3.78 6.58 5.50
C LYS A 13 3.34 5.15 5.22
N ILE A 14 4.17 4.37 4.53
CA ILE A 14 3.95 2.94 4.33
C ILE A 14 3.97 2.22 5.67
N ASP A 15 4.95 2.48 6.53
CA ASP A 15 5.03 1.89 7.87
C ASP A 15 3.80 2.21 8.72
N TYR A 16 3.32 3.46 8.69
CA TYR A 16 2.09 3.85 9.38
C TYR A 16 0.86 3.13 8.82
N ALA A 17 0.76 2.98 7.51
CA ALA A 17 -0.37 2.30 6.87
C ALA A 17 -0.39 0.79 7.17
N LEU A 18 0.79 0.14 7.18
CA LEU A 18 0.95 -1.26 7.60
C LEU A 18 0.51 -1.44 9.05
N HIS A 19 1.03 -0.62 9.97
CA HIS A 19 0.65 -0.67 11.37
C HIS A 19 -0.87 -0.50 11.59
N ASN A 20 -1.47 0.46 10.88
CA ASN A 20 -2.91 0.66 10.94
C ASN A 20 -3.68 -0.55 10.39
N ALA A 21 -3.24 -1.12 9.26
CA ALA A 21 -3.88 -2.28 8.65
C ALA A 21 -3.84 -3.51 9.57
N ASP A 22 -2.75 -3.72 10.31
CA ASP A 22 -2.63 -4.75 11.33
C ASP A 22 -3.62 -4.53 12.48
N ILE A 23 -3.70 -3.30 13.01
CA ILE A 23 -4.65 -2.94 14.08
C ILE A 23 -6.10 -3.18 13.64
N TYR A 24 -6.44 -2.84 12.40
CA TYR A 24 -7.79 -3.02 11.87
C TYR A 24 -8.08 -4.43 11.35
N GLY A 25 -7.09 -5.33 11.37
CA GLY A 25 -7.27 -6.71 10.92
C GLY A 25 -7.58 -6.83 9.42
N VAL A 26 -6.99 -5.96 8.60
CA VAL A 26 -7.18 -5.92 7.14
C VAL A 26 -5.87 -5.99 6.36
N ALA A 27 -4.74 -6.21 7.03
CA ALA A 27 -3.41 -6.30 6.39
C ALA A 27 -3.35 -7.38 5.29
N ASP A 28 -4.15 -8.45 5.38
CA ASP A 28 -4.25 -9.51 4.37
C ASP A 28 -4.95 -9.06 3.05
N LYS A 29 -5.50 -7.84 3.02
CA LYS A 29 -6.29 -7.29 1.91
C LYS A 29 -5.63 -6.09 1.23
N ILE A 30 -4.41 -5.77 1.62
CA ILE A 30 -3.69 -4.59 1.14
C ILE A 30 -2.23 -4.95 0.81
N ASP A 31 -1.85 -4.78 -0.44
CA ASP A 31 -0.45 -4.83 -0.87
C ASP A 31 0.14 -3.41 -0.88
N PHE A 32 1.27 -3.19 -0.20
CA PHE A 32 1.94 -1.89 -0.14
C PHE A 32 3.16 -1.81 -1.05
N ILE A 33 3.30 -0.71 -1.80
CA ILE A 33 4.46 -0.41 -2.66
C ILE A 33 5.04 0.94 -2.27
N ASN A 34 6.31 0.97 -1.88
CA ASN A 34 7.04 2.22 -1.68
C ASN A 34 7.67 2.69 -2.99
N ALA A 35 7.01 3.61 -3.70
CA ALA A 35 7.46 4.12 -4.99
C ALA A 35 6.72 5.39 -5.40
N ASP A 36 7.26 6.10 -6.41
CA ASP A 36 6.51 7.14 -7.11
C ASP A 36 5.38 6.50 -7.94
N PHE A 37 4.14 6.82 -7.61
CA PHE A 37 2.95 6.36 -8.32
C PHE A 37 3.06 6.53 -9.83
N PHE A 38 3.57 7.66 -10.33
CA PHE A 38 3.63 7.91 -11.77
C PHE A 38 4.63 6.98 -12.49
N CYS A 39 5.64 6.48 -11.77
CA CYS A 39 6.56 5.49 -12.30
C CYS A 39 5.94 4.08 -12.33
N VAL A 40 5.10 3.74 -11.35
CA VAL A 40 4.55 2.37 -11.23
C VAL A 40 3.22 2.20 -11.97
N ALA A 41 2.40 3.25 -12.04
CA ALA A 41 1.05 3.21 -12.63
C ALA A 41 0.98 2.60 -14.04
N PRO A 42 1.92 2.85 -14.97
CA PRO A 42 1.91 2.22 -16.29
C PRO A 42 2.06 0.68 -16.27
N TYR A 43 2.52 0.11 -15.16
CA TYR A 43 2.77 -1.32 -14.98
C TYR A 43 1.71 -2.01 -14.12
N LEU A 44 0.75 -1.27 -13.56
CA LEU A 44 -0.39 -1.80 -12.81
C LEU A 44 -1.52 -2.14 -13.79
N LYS A 45 -2.19 -3.29 -13.59
CA LYS A 45 -3.30 -3.80 -14.41
C LYS A 45 -4.63 -3.73 -13.70
#